data_AF-A0A0M6YIA7-F1
#
_entry.id   AF-A0A0M6YIA7-F1
#
_cell.length_a   1.000
_cell.length_b   1.000
_cell.length_c   1.000
_cell.angle_alpha   90.00
_cell.angle_beta   90.00
_cell.angle_gamma   90.00
#
_symmetry.space_group_name_H-M   'P 1'
#
loop_
_entity.id
_entity.type
_entity.pdbx_description
1 polymer ?
#
loop_
_entity_poly.entity_id
_entity_poly.type
_entity_poly.pdbx_seq_one_letter_code
_entity_poly.pdbx_strand_id
1 'polypeptide(L)'
;MTPKRINLALQGGGAHGAFTWGVLDRILADDRLEIAGMSGTSAGALNGAAVKSGLARGSRDLARDTLENLWTDVGALTDERLAPWLAAFSPLAISHAIEMSPLYQMSDGLSRAVSPYMTGSMNETALRKIVAGLDFEAVCSDRGPQIHICATNVRTGKIKLFTGGAIGIDAILASACLPTVFPAVEIEGEHYWDGGYTGNPALFPLYAPDLPRDILVVNINPLERPELPVTARDIQNRINEISFNTSLLREMRAIEFVQRLVRTGKIPEGVMKDVLVHMIADDPLMRQLSVATKTVANPIVMAQLRDAGHRAADVFLDRDFDKIGEGSTVDLEEMFS
;
A
#
# COMPACT_ATOMS: atom_id res chain seq x y z
N MET A 1 -17.45 24.63 -4.10
CA MET A 1 -18.17 23.38 -4.46
C MET A 1 -18.06 22.43 -3.28
N THR A 2 -19.02 21.54 -3.06
CA THR A 2 -18.87 20.46 -2.08
C THR A 2 -17.84 19.46 -2.60
N PRO A 3 -16.82 19.07 -1.81
CA PRO A 3 -15.83 18.10 -2.24
C PRO A 3 -16.48 16.73 -2.49
N LYS A 4 -15.99 16.00 -3.50
CA LYS A 4 -16.38 14.60 -3.73
C LYS A 4 -15.70 13.74 -2.66
N ARG A 5 -16.49 12.92 -1.95
CA ARG A 5 -15.99 12.04 -0.91
C ARG A 5 -15.54 10.71 -1.51
N ILE A 6 -14.35 10.25 -1.18
CA ILE A 6 -13.80 8.97 -1.64
C ILE A 6 -13.26 8.14 -0.48
N ASN A 7 -13.21 6.83 -0.66
CA ASN A 7 -12.38 5.95 0.16
C ASN A 7 -11.06 5.65 -0.56
N LEU A 8 -9.98 5.45 0.19
CA LEU A 8 -8.69 5.06 -0.35
C LEU A 8 -8.36 3.62 0.05
N ALA A 9 -7.94 2.82 -0.92
CA ALA A 9 -7.39 1.50 -0.68
C ALA A 9 -5.90 1.54 -1.04
N LEU A 10 -5.04 1.43 -0.02
CA LEU A 10 -3.60 1.66 -0.11
C LEU A 10 -2.85 0.33 -0.07
N GLN A 11 -2.35 -0.09 -1.23
CA GLN A 11 -1.60 -1.34 -1.35
C GLN A 11 -0.22 -1.26 -0.68
N GLY A 12 0.22 -2.40 -0.16
CA GLY A 12 1.55 -2.66 0.37
C GLY A 12 2.53 -3.15 -0.69
N GLY A 13 3.81 -2.76 -0.53
CA GLY A 13 4.88 -3.06 -1.47
C GLY A 13 6.28 -2.64 -1.01
N GLY A 14 6.49 -2.53 0.31
CA GLY A 14 7.75 -2.06 0.88
C GLY A 14 8.08 -0.62 0.46
N ALA A 15 9.33 -0.36 0.07
CA ALA A 15 9.78 0.96 -0.37
C ALA A 15 9.04 1.49 -1.62
N HIS A 16 8.36 0.62 -2.38
CA HIS A 16 7.47 1.08 -3.47
C HIS A 16 6.27 1.89 -2.97
N GLY A 17 5.96 1.84 -1.68
CA GLY A 17 4.99 2.72 -1.05
C GLY A 17 5.31 4.21 -1.17
N ALA A 18 6.54 4.59 -1.57
CA ALA A 18 6.89 5.97 -1.92
C ALA A 18 6.07 6.48 -3.13
N PHE A 19 5.63 5.58 -4.02
CA PHE A 19 4.65 5.93 -5.05
C PHE A 19 3.32 6.37 -4.43
N THR A 20 2.82 5.59 -3.48
CA THR A 20 1.61 5.92 -2.74
C THR A 20 1.75 7.23 -1.97
N TRP A 21 2.94 7.56 -1.45
CA TRP A 21 3.22 8.88 -0.88
C TRP A 21 2.98 10.00 -1.89
N GLY A 22 3.54 9.90 -3.10
CA GLY A 22 3.31 10.90 -4.15
C GLY A 22 1.84 11.05 -4.54
N VAL A 23 1.11 9.93 -4.64
CA VAL A 23 -0.34 9.94 -4.91
C VAL A 23 -1.10 10.66 -3.80
N LEU A 24 -0.81 10.33 -2.55
CA LEU A 24 -1.47 10.94 -1.39
C LEU A 24 -1.14 12.42 -1.24
N ASP A 25 0.12 12.81 -1.46
CA ASP A 25 0.52 14.22 -1.45
C ASP A 25 -0.31 15.05 -2.44
N ARG A 26 -0.46 14.53 -3.66
CA ARG A 26 -1.24 15.21 -4.70
C ARG A 26 -2.75 15.23 -4.40
N ILE A 27 -3.30 14.13 -3.87
CA ILE A 27 -4.72 14.05 -3.46
C ILE A 27 -4.98 15.04 -2.32
N LEU A 28 -4.09 15.12 -1.33
CA LEU A 28 -4.22 16.04 -0.19
C LEU A 28 -4.14 17.51 -0.62
N ALA A 29 -3.38 17.80 -1.67
CA ALA A 29 -3.32 19.14 -2.28
C ALA A 29 -4.59 19.51 -3.07
N ASP A 30 -5.46 18.55 -3.42
CA ASP A 30 -6.69 18.79 -4.16
C ASP A 30 -7.88 19.06 -3.22
N ASP A 31 -8.39 20.28 -3.22
CA ASP A 31 -9.51 20.65 -2.35
C ASP A 31 -10.85 20.07 -2.79
N ARG A 32 -10.93 19.55 -4.03
CA ARG A 32 -12.13 18.96 -4.62
C ARG A 32 -12.41 17.55 -4.09
N LEU A 33 -11.47 16.90 -3.39
CA LEU A 33 -11.61 15.55 -2.84
C LEU A 33 -11.56 15.53 -1.30
N GLU A 34 -12.48 14.79 -0.68
CA GLU A 34 -12.45 14.49 0.75
C GLU A 34 -12.22 13.00 0.96
N ILE A 35 -11.25 12.64 1.80
CA ILE A 35 -10.98 11.25 2.17
C ILE A 35 -11.91 10.88 3.34
N ALA A 36 -12.82 9.93 3.11
CA ALA A 36 -13.80 9.47 4.09
C ALA A 36 -13.33 8.22 4.86
N GLY A 37 -12.64 7.31 4.18
CA GLY A 37 -12.16 6.05 4.74
C GLY A 37 -10.89 5.57 4.06
N MET A 38 -10.07 4.82 4.77
CA MET A 38 -8.82 4.26 4.26
C MET A 38 -8.67 2.81 4.69
N SER A 39 -8.21 1.95 3.79
CA SER A 39 -7.75 0.60 4.11
C SER A 39 -6.31 0.46 3.65
N GLY A 40 -5.41 0.15 4.58
CA GLY A 40 -3.97 0.13 4.35
C GLY A 40 -3.34 -1.21 4.72
N THR A 41 -2.33 -1.62 3.95
CA THR A 41 -1.55 -2.84 4.20
C THR A 41 -0.08 -2.55 4.04
N SER A 42 0.76 -3.00 4.97
CA SER A 42 2.22 -2.81 4.93
C SER A 42 2.59 -1.33 4.74
N ALA A 43 3.33 -0.97 3.70
CA ALA A 43 3.61 0.42 3.34
C ALA A 43 2.35 1.30 3.16
N GLY A 44 1.23 0.73 2.71
CA GLY A 44 -0.06 1.40 2.65
C GLY A 44 -0.64 1.70 4.03
N ALA A 45 -0.38 0.86 5.04
CA ALA A 45 -0.79 1.12 6.42
C ALA A 45 0.02 2.26 7.04
N LEU A 46 1.33 2.32 6.78
CA LEU A 46 2.20 3.44 7.19
C LEU A 46 1.72 4.77 6.59
N ASN A 47 1.52 4.78 5.27
CA ASN A 47 0.98 5.93 4.55
C ASN A 47 -0.39 6.37 5.09
N GLY A 48 -1.31 5.43 5.26
CA GLY A 48 -2.65 5.71 5.79
C GLY A 48 -2.60 6.29 7.20
N ALA A 49 -1.75 5.75 8.08
CA ALA A 49 -1.60 6.24 9.45
C ALA A 49 -1.02 7.67 9.48
N ALA A 50 -0.02 7.96 8.65
CA ALA A 50 0.53 9.32 8.52
C ALA A 50 -0.53 10.31 8.03
N VAL A 51 -1.30 9.96 7.01
CA VAL A 51 -2.41 10.81 6.52
C VAL A 51 -3.47 11.03 7.58
N LYS A 52 -3.90 9.95 8.25
CA LYS A 52 -4.90 10.00 9.31
C LYS A 52 -4.45 10.92 10.44
N SER A 53 -3.19 10.83 10.87
CA SER A 53 -2.61 11.67 11.93
C SER A 53 -2.80 13.16 11.64
N GLY A 54 -2.48 13.62 10.43
CA GLY A 54 -2.66 15.02 10.05
C GLY A 54 -4.12 15.44 9.85
N LEU A 55 -4.92 14.60 9.17
CA LEU A 55 -6.33 14.91 8.90
C LEU A 55 -7.21 14.89 10.16
N ALA A 56 -6.94 14.01 11.11
CA ALA A 56 -7.64 13.98 12.41
C ALA A 56 -7.42 15.27 13.23
N ARG A 57 -6.30 15.96 12.96
CA ARG A 57 -5.96 17.27 13.51
C ARG A 57 -6.47 18.44 12.64
N GLY A 58 -7.23 18.14 11.59
CA GLY A 58 -7.90 19.12 10.74
C GLY A 58 -7.00 19.81 9.71
N SER A 59 -5.81 19.26 9.41
CA SER A 59 -4.87 19.89 8.48
C SER A 59 -4.37 18.92 7.41
N ARG A 60 -4.65 19.26 6.15
CA ARG A 60 -4.11 18.59 4.96
C ARG A 60 -2.59 18.79 4.86
N ASP A 61 -2.11 20.01 5.11
CA ASP A 61 -0.68 20.31 5.08
C ASP A 61 0.07 19.48 6.13
N LEU A 62 -0.47 19.36 7.33
CA LEU A 62 0.12 18.50 8.37
C LEU A 62 0.13 17.02 7.94
N ALA A 63 -0.89 16.54 7.23
CA ALA A 63 -0.92 15.18 6.71
C ALA A 63 0.20 14.97 5.67
N ARG A 64 0.46 15.97 4.82
CA ARG A 64 1.56 15.96 3.85
C ARG A 64 2.93 16.03 4.53
N ASP A 65 3.11 16.91 5.51
CA ASP A 65 4.34 17.00 6.30
C ASP A 65 4.62 15.68 7.06
N THR A 66 3.58 15.05 7.62
CA THR A 66 3.71 13.77 8.32
C THR A 66 4.12 12.65 7.38
N LEU A 67 3.57 12.64 6.16
CA LEU A 67 3.99 11.72 5.10
C LEU A 67 5.45 11.97 4.69
N GLU A 68 5.84 13.22 4.47
CA GLU A 68 7.22 13.56 4.11
C GLU A 68 8.21 13.10 5.19
N ASN A 69 7.96 13.45 6.46
CA ASN A 69 8.80 13.02 7.58
C ASN A 69 8.92 11.50 7.68
N LEU A 70 7.80 10.77 7.53
CA LEU A 70 7.78 9.30 7.52
C LEU A 70 8.74 8.74 6.46
N TRP A 71 8.68 9.25 5.23
CA TRP A 71 9.52 8.73 4.14
C TRP A 71 10.97 9.23 4.19
N THR A 72 11.21 10.41 4.76
CA THR A 72 12.56 10.86 5.11
C THR A 72 13.22 9.91 6.10
N ASP A 73 12.52 9.52 7.17
CA ASP A 73 13.02 8.57 8.16
C ASP A 73 13.27 7.18 7.57
N VAL A 74 12.40 6.71 6.66
CA VAL A 74 12.60 5.45 5.92
C VAL A 74 13.86 5.53 5.03
N GLY A 75 14.12 6.66 4.39
CA GLY A 75 15.31 6.86 3.54
C GLY A 75 16.62 6.93 4.33
N ALA A 76 16.57 7.52 5.53
CA ALA A 76 17.72 7.64 6.43
C ALA A 76 18.24 6.28 6.95
N LEU A 77 17.45 5.20 6.79
CA LEU A 77 17.92 3.83 7.08
C LEU A 77 18.99 3.33 6.09
N THR A 78 19.17 4.02 4.96
CA THR A 78 20.23 3.70 3.99
C THR A 78 21.37 4.71 4.08
N ASP A 79 22.62 4.23 3.97
CA ASP A 79 23.82 5.05 4.16
C ASP A 79 23.88 6.20 3.13
N GLU A 80 23.69 7.44 3.59
CA GLU A 80 23.66 8.69 2.81
C GLU A 80 24.93 8.90 1.95
N ARG A 81 26.03 8.23 2.30
CA ARG A 81 27.33 8.38 1.64
C ARG A 81 27.35 7.88 0.19
N LEU A 82 26.37 7.08 -0.23
CA LEU A 82 26.25 6.54 -1.59
C LEU A 82 25.27 7.31 -2.49
N ALA A 83 24.62 8.37 -1.99
CA ALA A 83 23.47 8.99 -2.68
C ALA A 83 23.82 9.92 -3.88
N PRO A 84 24.81 10.83 -3.87
CA PRO A 84 24.90 11.86 -4.92
C PRO A 84 25.31 11.34 -6.31
N TRP A 85 26.18 10.33 -6.37
CA TRP A 85 26.70 9.78 -7.64
C TRP A 85 25.72 8.82 -8.33
N LEU A 86 24.80 8.19 -7.59
CA LEU A 86 23.78 7.29 -8.13
C LEU A 86 22.60 8.04 -8.78
N ALA A 87 22.42 9.33 -8.47
CA ALA A 87 21.31 10.15 -8.98
C ALA A 87 21.36 10.36 -10.51
N ALA A 88 22.52 10.13 -11.14
CA ALA A 88 22.70 10.20 -12.58
C ALA A 88 22.28 8.91 -13.33
N PHE A 89 21.90 7.84 -12.61
CA PHE A 89 21.52 6.55 -13.21
C PHE A 89 20.00 6.35 -13.17
N SER A 90 19.47 5.59 -14.15
CA SER A 90 18.04 5.27 -14.18
C SER A 90 17.65 4.32 -13.03
N PRO A 91 16.40 4.32 -12.56
CA PRO A 91 15.94 3.38 -11.53
C PRO A 91 16.15 1.92 -11.92
N LEU A 92 16.07 1.60 -13.22
CA LEU A 92 16.41 0.29 -13.76
C LEU A 92 17.90 -0.05 -13.56
N ALA A 93 18.80 0.90 -13.85
CA ALA A 93 20.23 0.71 -13.66
C ALA A 93 20.60 0.57 -12.17
N ILE A 94 19.97 1.36 -11.30
CA ILE A 94 20.15 1.25 -9.83
C ILE A 94 19.60 -0.08 -9.32
N SER A 95 18.40 -0.47 -9.77
CA SER A 95 17.78 -1.76 -9.46
C SER A 95 18.76 -2.87 -9.81
N HIS A 96 19.14 -3.02 -11.08
CA HIS A 96 20.08 -4.04 -11.55
C HIS A 96 21.43 -4.01 -10.83
N ALA A 97 21.97 -2.84 -10.50
CA ALA A 97 23.22 -2.75 -9.75
C ALA A 97 23.09 -3.31 -8.33
N ILE A 98 21.99 -3.04 -7.62
CA ILE A 98 21.69 -3.64 -6.31
C ILE A 98 21.53 -5.17 -6.48
N GLU A 99 20.79 -5.60 -7.51
CA GLU A 99 20.54 -7.02 -7.78
C GLU A 99 21.82 -7.83 -7.99
N MET A 100 22.75 -7.26 -8.76
CA MET A 100 24.01 -7.88 -9.15
C MET A 100 25.08 -7.76 -8.06
N SER A 101 24.86 -6.98 -7.01
CA SER A 101 25.86 -6.78 -5.96
C SER A 101 26.11 -8.10 -5.19
N PRO A 102 27.38 -8.53 -5.02
CA PRO A 102 27.70 -9.76 -4.30
C PRO A 102 27.19 -9.78 -2.86
N LEU A 103 27.15 -8.60 -2.21
CA LEU A 103 26.63 -8.43 -0.86
C LEU A 103 25.11 -8.69 -0.81
N TYR A 104 24.34 -8.11 -1.73
CA TYR A 104 22.90 -8.34 -1.80
C TYR A 104 22.58 -9.82 -2.05
N GLN A 105 23.27 -10.44 -3.03
CA GLN A 105 23.06 -11.86 -3.35
C GLN A 105 23.36 -12.78 -2.14
N MET A 106 24.41 -12.48 -1.39
CA MET A 106 24.73 -13.22 -0.16
C MET A 106 23.66 -13.01 0.92
N SER A 107 23.20 -11.77 1.14
CA SER A 107 22.15 -11.47 2.11
C SER A 107 20.79 -12.08 1.76
N ASP A 108 20.43 -12.08 0.48
CA ASP A 108 19.18 -12.62 -0.05
C ASP A 108 19.18 -14.16 -0.04
N GLY A 109 20.34 -14.78 -0.26
CA GLY A 109 20.52 -16.22 -0.04
C GLY A 109 20.39 -16.59 1.44
N LEU A 110 21.02 -15.82 2.33
CA LEU A 110 21.02 -16.08 3.77
C LEU A 110 19.64 -15.89 4.40
N SER A 111 18.89 -14.85 4.01
CA SER A 111 17.54 -14.56 4.56
C SER A 111 16.52 -15.66 4.25
N ARG A 112 16.73 -16.42 3.16
CA ARG A 112 15.91 -17.60 2.83
C ARG A 112 16.36 -18.88 3.51
N ALA A 113 17.62 -18.96 3.90
CA ALA A 113 18.21 -20.16 4.52
C ALA A 113 18.19 -20.10 6.06
N VAL A 114 18.16 -18.90 6.64
CA VAL A 114 18.26 -18.68 8.08
C VAL A 114 17.02 -17.94 8.57
N SER A 115 16.40 -18.51 9.60
CA SER A 115 15.21 -17.97 10.24
C SER A 115 15.46 -16.57 10.82
N PRO A 116 14.53 -15.60 10.64
CA PRO A 116 14.68 -14.26 11.22
C PRO A 116 14.70 -14.28 12.76
N TYR A 117 14.19 -15.34 13.38
CA TYR A 117 14.27 -15.57 14.82
C TYR A 117 15.70 -15.88 15.30
N MET A 118 16.61 -16.22 14.39
CA MET A 118 18.02 -16.51 14.69
C MET A 118 18.96 -15.35 14.37
N THR A 119 18.59 -14.46 13.44
CA THR A 119 19.45 -13.35 12.96
C THR A 119 19.24 -12.03 13.70
N GLY A 120 18.22 -11.94 14.57
CA GLY A 120 17.94 -10.78 15.42
C GLY A 120 17.05 -9.71 14.76
N SER A 121 16.58 -8.76 15.57
CA SER A 121 15.47 -7.84 15.24
C SER A 121 15.91 -6.42 14.79
N MET A 122 17.07 -6.27 14.11
CA MET A 122 17.57 -4.94 13.73
C MET A 122 16.59 -4.16 12.84
N ASN A 123 16.03 -4.82 11.82
CA ASN A 123 15.06 -4.19 10.92
C ASN A 123 13.76 -3.84 11.66
N GLU A 124 13.28 -4.70 12.55
CA GLU A 124 12.08 -4.46 13.37
C GLU A 124 12.30 -3.24 14.28
N THR A 125 13.48 -3.14 14.89
CA THR A 125 13.84 -2.03 15.77
C THR A 125 13.89 -0.70 15.01
N ALA A 126 14.40 -0.70 13.78
CA ALA A 126 14.40 0.47 12.92
C ALA A 126 12.97 0.91 12.56
N LEU A 127 12.15 -0.01 12.06
CA LEU A 127 10.77 0.29 11.69
C LEU A 127 9.94 0.74 12.90
N ARG A 128 10.12 0.12 14.07
CA ARG A 128 9.46 0.51 15.32
C ARG A 128 9.75 1.96 15.70
N LYS A 129 10.99 2.44 15.51
CA LYS A 129 11.35 3.84 15.80
C LYS A 129 10.62 4.81 14.88
N ILE A 130 10.55 4.49 13.59
CA ILE A 130 9.82 5.31 12.60
C ILE A 130 8.34 5.37 12.96
N VAL A 131 7.73 4.21 13.22
CA VAL A 131 6.31 4.10 13.57
C VAL A 131 6.00 4.81 14.89
N ALA A 132 6.91 4.79 15.87
CA ALA A 132 6.77 5.50 17.14
C ALA A 132 6.73 7.03 17.00
N GLY A 133 7.17 7.58 15.85
CA GLY A 133 7.05 9.01 15.54
C GLY A 133 5.63 9.46 15.17
N LEU A 134 4.70 8.51 14.93
CA LEU A 134 3.31 8.82 14.59
C LEU A 134 2.48 9.17 15.84
N ASP A 135 1.56 10.13 15.69
CA ASP A 135 0.60 10.51 16.73
C ASP A 135 -0.56 9.51 16.78
N PHE A 136 -0.43 8.48 17.60
CA PHE A 136 -1.47 7.45 17.74
C PHE A 136 -2.75 7.95 18.42
N GLU A 137 -2.71 9.03 19.19
CA GLU A 137 -3.93 9.64 19.72
C GLU A 137 -4.77 10.18 18.57
N ALA A 138 -4.14 10.89 17.64
CA ALA A 138 -4.79 11.36 16.41
C ALA A 138 -5.23 10.19 15.51
N VAL A 139 -4.38 9.19 15.30
CA VAL A 139 -4.68 8.02 14.44
C VAL A 139 -5.89 7.23 14.96
N CYS A 140 -5.98 7.01 16.27
CA CYS A 140 -7.06 6.25 16.90
C CYS A 140 -8.35 7.06 17.11
N SER A 141 -8.31 8.38 16.87
CA SER A 141 -9.48 9.24 17.10
C SER A 141 -10.58 9.07 16.06
N ASP A 142 -11.80 9.41 16.44
CA ASP A 142 -12.97 9.44 15.54
C ASP A 142 -12.96 10.65 14.58
N ARG A 143 -11.94 11.52 14.62
CA ARG A 143 -11.83 12.71 13.76
C ARG A 143 -11.16 12.35 12.44
N GLY A 144 -11.62 12.93 11.34
CA GLY A 144 -11.06 12.66 10.00
C GLY A 144 -11.47 11.28 9.47
N PRO A 145 -10.75 10.71 8.50
CA PRO A 145 -11.18 9.48 7.82
C PRO A 145 -11.18 8.26 8.74
N GLN A 146 -12.06 7.29 8.46
CA GLN A 146 -11.91 5.95 9.03
C GLN A 146 -10.61 5.30 8.52
N ILE A 147 -9.96 4.46 9.33
CA ILE A 147 -8.75 3.74 8.91
C ILE A 147 -8.80 2.28 9.37
N HIS A 148 -8.46 1.38 8.46
CA HIS A 148 -8.34 -0.06 8.69
C HIS A 148 -6.93 -0.53 8.33
N ILE A 149 -6.30 -1.25 9.24
CA ILE A 149 -4.95 -1.82 9.04
C ILE A 149 -5.05 -3.34 8.96
N CYS A 150 -4.58 -3.90 7.84
CA CYS A 150 -4.65 -5.33 7.57
C CYS A 150 -3.39 -6.06 8.05
N ALA A 151 -3.56 -7.19 8.73
CA ALA A 151 -2.49 -8.15 9.01
C ALA A 151 -3.00 -9.60 8.79
N THR A 152 -2.05 -10.52 8.60
CA THR A 152 -2.34 -11.95 8.41
C THR A 152 -2.08 -12.70 9.72
N ASN A 153 -3.10 -13.33 10.31
CA ASN A 153 -2.89 -14.19 11.47
C ASN A 153 -2.14 -15.47 11.07
N VAL A 154 -0.96 -15.68 11.66
CA VAL A 154 -0.05 -16.78 11.28
C VAL A 154 -0.67 -18.15 11.49
N ARG A 155 -1.40 -18.34 12.60
CA ARG A 155 -1.97 -19.65 12.96
C ARG A 155 -3.11 -20.07 12.04
N THR A 156 -3.95 -19.11 11.63
CA THR A 156 -5.21 -19.40 10.92
C THR A 156 -5.16 -19.06 9.44
N GLY A 157 -4.18 -18.27 8.99
CA GLY A 157 -4.12 -17.71 7.64
C GLY A 157 -5.27 -16.74 7.34
N LYS A 158 -6.01 -16.27 8.35
CA LYS A 158 -7.13 -15.34 8.19
C LYS A 158 -6.67 -13.90 8.34
N ILE A 159 -7.40 -13.01 7.67
CA ILE A 159 -7.24 -11.57 7.83
C ILE A 159 -7.62 -11.11 9.24
N LYS A 160 -6.83 -10.20 9.81
CA LYS A 160 -7.14 -9.39 10.98
C LYS A 160 -7.14 -7.92 10.55
N LEU A 161 -8.21 -7.21 10.90
CA LEU A 161 -8.28 -5.77 10.76
C LEU A 161 -8.12 -5.11 12.12
N PHE A 162 -7.20 -4.17 12.21
CA PHE A 162 -7.07 -3.26 13.35
C PHE A 162 -7.77 -1.95 13.03
N THR A 163 -8.59 -1.46 13.98
CA THR A 163 -9.39 -0.24 13.87
C THR A 163 -9.43 0.49 15.20
N GLY A 164 -9.66 1.81 15.17
CA GLY A 164 -9.77 2.64 16.38
C GLY A 164 -8.61 2.43 17.34
N GLY A 165 -8.91 2.27 18.64
CA GLY A 165 -7.90 2.05 19.68
C GLY A 165 -7.04 0.78 19.54
N ALA A 166 -7.38 -0.14 18.64
CA ALA A 166 -6.53 -1.30 18.33
C ALA A 166 -5.38 -0.95 17.36
N ILE A 167 -5.35 0.27 16.80
CA ILE A 167 -4.26 0.75 15.96
C ILE A 167 -3.14 1.27 16.86
N GLY A 168 -2.21 0.39 17.21
CA GLY A 168 -0.97 0.74 17.89
C GLY A 168 0.25 0.57 16.99
N ILE A 169 1.43 0.81 17.57
CA ILE A 169 2.72 0.53 16.92
C ILE A 169 2.76 -0.93 16.44
N ASP A 170 2.40 -1.88 17.29
CA ASP A 170 2.47 -3.30 16.96
C ASP A 170 1.49 -3.68 15.84
N ALA A 171 0.32 -3.03 15.72
CA ALA A 171 -0.61 -3.27 14.62
C ALA A 171 -0.02 -2.86 13.27
N ILE A 172 0.70 -1.73 13.21
CA ILE A 172 1.40 -1.28 12.00
C ILE A 172 2.58 -2.21 11.69
N LEU A 173 3.36 -2.61 12.70
CA LEU A 173 4.46 -3.58 12.52
C LEU A 173 3.94 -4.93 12.03
N ALA A 174 2.85 -5.44 12.61
CA ALA A 174 2.18 -6.66 12.17
C ALA A 174 1.77 -6.55 10.70
N SER A 175 1.24 -5.41 10.27
CA SER A 175 0.87 -5.17 8.87
C SER A 175 2.04 -5.14 7.90
N ALA A 176 3.26 -4.83 8.35
CA ALA A 176 4.46 -4.63 7.53
C ALA A 176 5.54 -5.71 7.68
N CYS A 177 5.32 -6.73 8.51
CA CYS A 177 6.33 -7.75 8.81
C CYS A 177 6.30 -8.91 7.80
N LEU A 178 7.17 -8.82 6.78
CA LEU A 178 7.40 -9.92 5.84
C LEU A 178 8.07 -11.12 6.54
N PRO A 179 7.56 -12.35 6.39
CA PRO A 179 7.97 -13.52 7.18
C PRO A 179 9.43 -13.96 6.98
N THR A 180 10.06 -13.60 5.87
CA THR A 180 11.47 -13.90 5.58
C THR A 180 12.43 -12.79 6.04
N VAL A 181 11.90 -11.66 6.52
CA VAL A 181 12.67 -10.47 6.88
C VAL A 181 12.50 -10.14 8.37
N PHE A 182 11.33 -10.41 8.95
CA PHE A 182 10.98 -10.07 10.32
C PHE A 182 10.39 -11.28 11.05
N PRO A 183 10.63 -11.44 12.36
CA PRO A 183 9.81 -12.30 13.21
C PRO A 183 8.33 -11.89 13.16
N ALA A 184 7.44 -12.83 13.45
CA ALA A 184 6.02 -12.52 13.59
C ALA A 184 5.80 -11.60 14.80
N VAL A 185 4.91 -10.62 14.66
CA VAL A 185 4.56 -9.71 15.75
C VAL A 185 3.47 -10.34 16.60
N GLU A 186 3.69 -10.40 17.92
CA GLU A 186 2.70 -10.89 18.88
C GLU A 186 1.81 -9.75 19.39
N ILE A 187 0.49 -9.92 19.26
CA ILE A 187 -0.52 -9.00 19.80
C ILE A 187 -1.59 -9.85 20.48
N GLU A 188 -1.81 -9.62 21.78
CA GLU A 188 -2.83 -10.33 22.57
C GLU A 188 -2.71 -11.87 22.51
N GLY A 189 -1.48 -12.40 22.46
CA GLY A 189 -1.21 -13.85 22.40
C GLY A 189 -1.35 -14.48 21.01
N GLU A 190 -1.68 -13.70 19.99
CA GLU A 190 -1.75 -14.12 18.59
C GLU A 190 -0.58 -13.57 17.79
N HIS A 191 -0.12 -14.32 16.79
CA HIS A 191 1.03 -13.95 15.97
C HIS A 191 0.57 -13.50 14.58
N TYR A 192 1.21 -12.45 14.06
CA TYR A 192 0.83 -11.82 12.81
C TYR A 192 2.02 -11.65 11.85
N TRP A 193 1.73 -11.79 10.56
CA TRP A 193 2.56 -11.43 9.41
C TRP A 193 1.90 -10.30 8.61
N ASP A 194 2.65 -9.77 7.66
CA ASP A 194 2.19 -8.75 6.70
C ASP A 194 0.78 -9.06 6.16
N GLY A 195 -0.07 -8.03 6.08
CA GLY A 195 -1.44 -8.17 5.57
C GLY A 195 -1.50 -8.53 4.09
N GLY A 196 -0.39 -8.37 3.37
CA GLY A 196 -0.17 -8.67 1.97
C GLY A 196 -0.77 -9.98 1.49
N TYR A 197 -0.71 -11.00 2.35
CA TYR A 197 -1.15 -12.37 2.04
C TYR A 197 -2.66 -12.58 2.13
N THR A 198 -3.40 -11.73 2.85
CA THR A 198 -4.83 -11.92 3.12
C THR A 198 -5.72 -10.74 2.74
N GLY A 199 -5.17 -9.54 2.58
CA GLY A 199 -5.88 -8.37 2.05
C GLY A 199 -4.91 -7.26 1.70
N ASN A 200 -4.67 -7.01 0.41
CA ASN A 200 -3.66 -6.03 -0.04
C ASN A 200 -4.13 -5.13 -1.20
N PRO A 201 -4.83 -4.04 -0.88
CA PRO A 201 -5.52 -3.77 0.38
C PRO A 201 -6.85 -4.54 0.47
N ALA A 202 -7.39 -4.71 1.69
CA ALA A 202 -8.75 -5.22 1.87
C ALA A 202 -9.79 -4.14 1.51
N LEU A 203 -10.76 -4.44 0.64
CA LEU A 203 -11.75 -3.45 0.20
C LEU A 203 -13.02 -3.48 1.06
N PHE A 204 -13.41 -4.66 1.55
CA PHE A 204 -14.66 -4.85 2.27
C PHE A 204 -14.92 -3.96 3.49
N PRO A 205 -13.91 -3.45 4.24
CA PRO A 205 -14.18 -2.50 5.32
C PRO A 205 -14.78 -1.19 4.81
N LEU A 206 -14.49 -0.82 3.56
CA LEU A 206 -14.94 0.42 2.92
C LEU A 206 -16.37 0.31 2.36
N TYR A 207 -17.01 -0.86 2.48
CA TYR A 207 -18.39 -1.06 2.05
C TYR A 207 -19.41 -0.56 3.08
N ALA A 208 -18.98 -0.01 4.21
CA ALA A 208 -19.86 0.51 5.25
C ALA A 208 -20.86 1.54 4.68
N PRO A 209 -22.14 1.54 5.12
CA PRO A 209 -23.18 2.40 4.56
C PRO A 209 -22.92 3.92 4.71
N ASP A 210 -22.18 4.33 5.73
CA ASP A 210 -21.83 5.71 6.05
C ASP A 210 -20.63 6.24 5.22
N LEU A 211 -19.88 5.33 4.59
CA LEU A 211 -18.79 5.64 3.67
C LEU A 211 -19.31 5.86 2.24
N PRO A 212 -18.66 6.71 1.42
CA PRO A 212 -19.02 6.86 0.00
C PRO A 212 -18.85 5.54 -0.76
N ARG A 213 -19.52 5.42 -1.92
CA ARG A 213 -19.44 4.23 -2.78
C ARG A 213 -18.13 4.12 -3.57
N ASP A 214 -17.44 5.23 -3.74
CA ASP A 214 -16.20 5.35 -4.48
C ASP A 214 -15.01 4.83 -3.67
N ILE A 215 -14.27 3.88 -4.23
CA ILE A 215 -13.03 3.34 -3.70
C ILE A 215 -11.93 3.59 -4.72
N LEU A 216 -10.96 4.42 -4.37
CA LEU A 216 -9.76 4.66 -5.15
C LEU A 216 -8.63 3.77 -4.66
N VAL A 217 -8.27 2.79 -5.48
CA VAL A 217 -7.16 1.87 -5.24
C VAL A 217 -5.87 2.50 -5.72
N VAL A 218 -4.88 2.62 -4.83
CA VAL A 218 -3.50 2.95 -5.20
C VAL A 218 -2.75 1.63 -5.37
N ASN A 219 -2.60 1.19 -6.61
CA ASN A 219 -2.01 -0.08 -6.96
C ASN A 219 -0.52 0.09 -7.31
N ILE A 220 0.35 -0.61 -6.57
CA ILE A 220 1.81 -0.53 -6.74
C ILE A 220 2.43 -1.86 -7.15
N ASN A 221 1.71 -2.98 -7.00
CA ASN A 221 2.14 -4.28 -7.52
C ASN A 221 1.57 -4.48 -8.93
N PRO A 222 2.43 -4.75 -9.93
CA PRO A 222 1.97 -5.04 -11.29
C PRO A 222 0.98 -6.21 -11.32
N LEU A 223 -0.16 -6.04 -11.97
CA LEU A 223 -1.15 -7.11 -12.12
C LEU A 223 -0.64 -8.16 -13.12
N GLU A 224 -0.04 -7.69 -14.21
CA GLU A 224 0.45 -8.52 -15.32
C GLU A 224 1.95 -8.35 -15.54
N ARG A 225 2.60 -9.47 -15.92
CA ARG A 225 3.94 -9.47 -16.52
C ARG A 225 3.87 -10.22 -17.84
N PRO A 226 4.24 -9.60 -18.98
CA PRO A 226 4.20 -10.27 -20.27
C PRO A 226 5.29 -11.33 -20.41
N GLU A 227 6.43 -11.16 -19.73
CA GLU A 227 7.53 -12.13 -19.76
C GLU A 227 7.31 -13.31 -18.79
N LEU A 228 7.65 -14.51 -19.25
CA LEU A 228 7.65 -15.71 -18.40
C LEU A 228 8.85 -15.67 -17.42
N PRO A 229 8.63 -15.84 -16.10
CA PRO A 229 9.73 -15.90 -15.14
C PRO A 229 10.51 -17.22 -15.31
N VAL A 230 11.79 -17.13 -15.63
CA VAL A 230 12.66 -18.31 -15.86
C VAL A 230 13.74 -18.49 -14.81
N THR A 231 14.21 -17.40 -14.18
CA THR A 231 15.21 -17.51 -13.11
C THR A 231 14.51 -17.78 -11.77
N ALA A 232 15.21 -18.44 -10.84
CA ALA A 232 14.66 -18.69 -9.50
C ALA A 232 14.18 -17.41 -8.81
N ARG A 233 14.89 -16.30 -9.04
CA ARG A 233 14.54 -14.97 -8.55
C ARG A 233 13.26 -14.44 -9.17
N ASP A 234 13.13 -14.49 -10.49
CA ASP A 234 11.93 -14.02 -11.20
C ASP A 234 10.70 -14.84 -10.79
N ILE A 235 10.88 -16.15 -10.59
CA ILE A 235 9.82 -17.03 -10.11
C ILE A 235 9.37 -16.61 -8.71
N GLN A 236 10.31 -16.40 -7.77
CA GLN A 236 9.97 -15.93 -6.42
C GLN A 236 9.31 -14.55 -6.44
N ASN A 237 9.81 -13.64 -7.27
CA ASN A 237 9.25 -12.31 -7.44
C ASN A 237 7.80 -12.40 -7.95
N ARG A 238 7.54 -13.25 -8.95
CA ARG A 238 6.20 -13.46 -9.48
C ARG A 238 5.27 -14.15 -8.48
N ILE A 239 5.75 -15.11 -7.69
CA ILE A 239 5.00 -15.73 -6.60
C ILE A 239 4.53 -14.64 -5.63
N ASN A 240 5.42 -13.76 -5.19
CA ASN A 240 5.07 -12.65 -4.28
C ASN A 240 4.03 -11.71 -4.89
N GLU A 241 4.21 -11.28 -6.15
CA GLU A 241 3.24 -10.42 -6.85
C GLU A 241 1.85 -11.07 -6.95
N ILE A 242 1.79 -12.35 -7.34
CA ILE A 242 0.53 -13.08 -7.43
C ILE A 242 -0.12 -13.20 -6.05
N SER A 243 0.64 -13.63 -5.03
CA SER A 243 0.12 -13.78 -3.67
C SER A 243 -0.45 -12.46 -3.14
N PHE A 244 0.21 -11.34 -3.40
CA PHE A 244 -0.23 -10.02 -2.95
C PHE A 244 -1.41 -9.45 -3.74
N ASN A 245 -1.54 -9.79 -5.03
CA ASN A 245 -2.68 -9.33 -5.84
C ASN A 245 -3.92 -10.22 -5.72
N THR A 246 -3.77 -11.48 -5.28
CA THR A 246 -4.86 -12.46 -5.27
C THR A 246 -6.05 -11.99 -4.41
N SER A 247 -5.80 -11.37 -3.26
CA SER A 247 -6.87 -10.88 -2.37
C SER A 247 -7.67 -9.77 -3.04
N LEU A 248 -6.99 -8.74 -3.56
CA LEU A 248 -7.59 -7.62 -4.27
C LEU A 248 -8.39 -8.07 -5.51
N LEU A 249 -7.83 -8.96 -6.34
CA LEU A 249 -8.51 -9.49 -7.52
C LEU A 249 -9.80 -10.25 -7.16
N ARG A 250 -9.79 -11.01 -6.06
CA ARG A 250 -10.99 -11.72 -5.58
C ARG A 250 -12.07 -10.75 -5.10
N GLU A 251 -11.70 -9.66 -4.42
CA GLU A 251 -12.64 -8.63 -4.01
C GLU A 251 -13.20 -7.85 -5.20
N MET A 252 -12.37 -7.47 -6.18
CA MET A 252 -12.83 -6.81 -7.41
C MET A 252 -13.79 -7.69 -8.22
N ARG A 253 -13.53 -9.01 -8.31
CA ARG A 253 -14.47 -9.95 -8.94
C ARG A 253 -15.78 -10.06 -8.17
N ALA A 254 -15.76 -9.98 -6.84
CA ALA A 254 -16.97 -9.95 -6.04
C ALA A 254 -17.78 -8.66 -6.25
N ILE A 255 -17.10 -7.51 -6.39
CA ILE A 255 -17.74 -6.24 -6.75
C ILE A 255 -18.43 -6.35 -8.11
N GLU A 256 -17.73 -6.83 -9.14
CA GLU A 256 -18.32 -7.04 -10.49
C GLU A 256 -19.55 -7.95 -10.41
N PHE A 257 -19.46 -9.05 -9.66
CA PHE A 257 -20.57 -9.98 -9.50
C PHE A 257 -21.80 -9.28 -8.91
N VAL A 258 -21.63 -8.46 -7.87
CA VAL A 258 -22.72 -7.68 -7.25
C VAL A 258 -23.27 -6.64 -8.22
N GLN A 259 -22.40 -5.86 -8.87
CA GLN A 259 -22.81 -4.87 -9.88
C GLN A 259 -23.64 -5.50 -10.99
N ARG A 260 -23.24 -6.69 -11.48
CA ARG A 260 -23.99 -7.44 -12.47
C ARG A 260 -25.36 -7.87 -11.95
N LEU A 261 -25.49 -8.30 -10.69
CA LEU A 261 -26.78 -8.66 -10.10
C LEU A 261 -27.72 -7.45 -9.98
N VAL A 262 -27.18 -6.28 -9.62
CA VAL A 262 -27.94 -5.02 -9.57
C VAL A 262 -28.37 -4.59 -10.99
N ARG A 263 -27.42 -4.54 -11.93
CA ARG A 263 -27.66 -4.17 -13.35
C ARG A 263 -28.69 -5.07 -14.04
N THR A 264 -28.72 -6.37 -13.70
CA THR A 264 -29.69 -7.33 -14.27
C THR A 264 -31.01 -7.42 -13.51
N GLY A 265 -31.21 -6.58 -12.48
CA GLY A 265 -32.45 -6.54 -11.68
C GLY A 265 -32.68 -7.78 -10.81
N LYS A 266 -31.65 -8.62 -10.60
CA LYS A 266 -31.74 -9.80 -9.70
C LYS A 266 -31.70 -9.40 -8.23
N ILE A 267 -31.10 -8.26 -7.92
CA ILE A 267 -31.12 -7.62 -6.60
C ILE A 267 -31.70 -6.21 -6.77
N PRO A 268 -32.69 -5.80 -5.96
CA PRO A 268 -33.21 -4.44 -6.01
C PRO A 268 -32.14 -3.39 -5.69
N GLU A 269 -32.24 -2.23 -6.34
CA GLU A 269 -31.36 -1.10 -6.07
C GLU A 269 -31.45 -0.67 -4.59
N GLY A 270 -30.31 -0.31 -3.99
CA GLY A 270 -30.23 0.11 -2.59
C GLY A 270 -30.18 -1.02 -1.55
N VAL A 271 -30.41 -2.28 -1.93
CA VAL A 271 -30.25 -3.44 -1.01
C VAL A 271 -28.79 -3.66 -0.64
N MET A 272 -27.90 -3.46 -1.60
CA MET A 272 -26.45 -3.49 -1.38
C MET A 272 -25.82 -2.24 -1.97
N LYS A 273 -24.68 -1.85 -1.40
CA LYS A 273 -23.89 -0.71 -1.85
C LYS A 273 -23.32 -0.99 -3.23
N ASP A 274 -23.64 -0.15 -4.20
CA ASP A 274 -23.07 -0.21 -5.55
C ASP A 274 -21.70 0.47 -5.58
N VAL A 275 -20.66 -0.30 -5.20
CA VAL A 275 -19.29 0.17 -5.07
C VAL A 275 -18.73 0.58 -6.43
N LEU A 276 -18.15 1.77 -6.52
CA LEU A 276 -17.43 2.26 -7.71
C LEU A 276 -15.94 2.12 -7.48
N VAL A 277 -15.23 1.52 -8.44
CA VAL A 277 -13.79 1.26 -8.33
C VAL A 277 -13.02 2.19 -9.24
N HIS A 278 -12.07 2.89 -8.63
CA HIS A 278 -11.10 3.72 -9.31
C HIS A 278 -9.69 3.18 -9.04
N MET A 279 -8.75 3.46 -9.93
CA MET A 279 -7.39 2.98 -9.77
C MET A 279 -6.37 4.00 -10.26
N ILE A 280 -5.37 4.27 -9.43
CA ILE A 280 -4.12 4.92 -9.82
C ILE A 280 -3.02 3.86 -9.76
N ALA A 281 -2.36 3.66 -10.89
CA ALA A 281 -1.27 2.71 -11.07
C ALA A 281 -0.27 3.25 -12.09
N ASP A 282 0.97 2.75 -12.04
CA ASP A 282 1.98 2.98 -13.08
C ASP A 282 2.68 1.65 -13.40
N ASP A 283 1.93 0.73 -14.00
CA ASP A 283 2.42 -0.60 -14.38
C ASP A 283 3.68 -0.57 -15.27
N PRO A 284 3.85 0.37 -16.23
CA PRO A 284 5.10 0.50 -16.97
C PRO A 284 6.33 0.76 -16.08
N LEU A 285 6.22 1.65 -15.08
CA LEU A 285 7.30 1.89 -14.12
C LEU A 285 7.48 0.70 -13.17
N MET A 286 6.38 0.21 -12.59
CA MET A 286 6.42 -0.85 -11.57
C MET A 286 6.97 -2.18 -12.12
N ARG A 287 6.76 -2.47 -13.41
CA ARG A 287 7.36 -3.65 -14.08
C ARG A 287 8.88 -3.59 -14.19
N GLN A 288 9.46 -2.40 -14.26
CA GLN A 288 10.93 -2.19 -14.35
C GLN A 288 11.63 -2.34 -12.99
N LEU A 289 10.87 -2.28 -11.90
CA LEU A 289 11.37 -2.40 -10.55
C LEU A 289 11.28 -3.86 -10.08
N SER A 290 12.23 -4.26 -9.24
CA SER A 290 12.30 -5.63 -8.70
C SER A 290 12.09 -5.66 -7.19
N VAL A 291 11.94 -6.87 -6.63
CA VAL A 291 11.87 -7.07 -5.17
C VAL A 291 13.06 -6.46 -4.42
N ALA A 292 14.25 -6.38 -5.03
CA ALA A 292 15.39 -5.73 -4.37
C ALA A 292 15.10 -4.26 -4.02
N THR A 293 14.48 -3.53 -4.94
CA THR A 293 14.08 -2.14 -4.72
C THR A 293 12.86 -1.99 -3.80
N LYS A 294 12.12 -3.08 -3.52
CA LYS A 294 11.07 -3.08 -2.48
C LYS A 294 11.67 -3.18 -1.08
N THR A 295 12.76 -3.93 -0.92
CA THR A 295 13.41 -4.18 0.36
C THR A 295 14.47 -3.12 0.70
N VAL A 296 15.15 -2.57 -0.31
CA VAL A 296 16.19 -1.54 -0.14
C VAL A 296 15.59 -0.16 -0.41
N ALA A 297 15.38 0.61 0.67
CA ALA A 297 14.83 1.97 0.63
C ALA A 297 15.85 2.99 0.10
N ASN A 298 16.21 2.92 -1.18
CA ASN A 298 17.14 3.87 -1.80
C ASN A 298 16.48 5.25 -2.00
N PRO A 299 17.05 6.36 -1.47
CA PRO A 299 16.42 7.67 -1.50
C PRO A 299 16.13 8.21 -2.91
N ILE A 300 16.98 7.89 -3.89
CA ILE A 300 16.78 8.32 -5.29
C ILE A 300 15.59 7.59 -5.90
N VAL A 301 15.55 6.27 -5.73
CA VAL A 301 14.44 5.45 -6.24
C VAL A 301 13.14 5.86 -5.59
N MET A 302 13.14 6.15 -4.28
CA MET A 302 11.96 6.64 -3.57
C MET A 302 11.50 8.01 -4.05
N ALA A 303 12.42 8.96 -4.28
CA ALA A 303 12.07 10.27 -4.84
C ALA A 303 11.45 10.12 -6.25
N GLN A 304 12.02 9.28 -7.10
CA GLN A 304 11.47 9.00 -8.43
C GLN A 304 10.08 8.34 -8.37
N LEU A 305 9.89 7.40 -7.44
CA LEU A 305 8.60 6.75 -7.19
C LEU A 305 7.56 7.76 -6.70
N ARG A 306 7.92 8.64 -5.76
CA ARG A 306 7.05 9.73 -5.29
C ARG A 306 6.63 10.63 -6.45
N ASP A 307 7.59 11.10 -7.24
CA ASP A 307 7.28 11.99 -8.35
C ASP A 307 6.42 11.28 -9.42
N ALA A 308 6.60 9.97 -9.62
CA ALA A 308 5.74 9.17 -10.47
C ALA A 308 4.31 9.04 -9.92
N GLY A 309 4.17 8.79 -8.61
CA GLY A 309 2.88 8.76 -7.93
C GLY A 309 2.12 10.07 -8.06
N HIS A 310 2.81 11.19 -7.86
CA HIS A 310 2.22 12.52 -8.03
C HIS A 310 1.72 12.73 -9.47
N ARG A 311 2.53 12.41 -10.48
CA ARG A 311 2.11 12.49 -11.89
C ARG A 311 0.94 11.56 -12.22
N ALA A 312 0.94 10.35 -11.69
CA ALA A 312 -0.16 9.40 -11.91
C ALA A 312 -1.47 9.91 -11.29
N ALA A 313 -1.40 10.56 -10.12
CA ALA A 313 -2.54 11.24 -9.52
C ALA A 313 -3.01 12.44 -10.34
N ASP A 314 -2.11 13.27 -10.88
CA ASP A 314 -2.47 14.35 -11.81
C ASP A 314 -3.26 13.82 -13.02
N VAL A 315 -2.73 12.78 -13.68
CA VAL A 315 -3.39 12.16 -14.84
C VAL A 315 -4.79 11.64 -14.48
N PHE A 316 -4.93 11.00 -13.32
CA PHE A 316 -6.23 10.53 -12.85
C PHE A 316 -7.20 11.70 -12.58
N LEU A 317 -6.75 12.75 -11.89
CA LEU A 317 -7.58 13.90 -11.57
C LEU A 317 -8.00 14.70 -12.82
N ASP A 318 -7.16 14.74 -13.84
CA ASP A 318 -7.49 15.44 -15.09
C ASP A 318 -8.43 14.61 -15.97
N ARG A 319 -8.22 13.29 -16.04
CA ARG A 319 -8.97 12.40 -16.94
C ARG A 319 -10.29 11.90 -16.35
N ASP A 320 -10.30 11.60 -15.06
CA ASP A 320 -11.29 10.72 -14.43
C ASP A 320 -12.02 11.34 -13.24
N PHE A 321 -11.65 12.53 -12.77
CA PHE A 321 -12.28 13.18 -11.61
C PHE A 321 -13.80 13.29 -11.73
N ASP A 322 -14.31 13.59 -12.93
CA ASP A 322 -15.75 13.74 -13.17
C ASP A 322 -16.51 12.42 -13.01
N LYS A 323 -15.86 11.26 -13.18
CA LYS A 323 -16.48 9.95 -12.98
C LYS A 323 -16.69 9.59 -11.51
N ILE A 324 -15.98 10.23 -10.56
CA ILE A 324 -16.18 9.99 -9.13
C ILE A 324 -17.63 10.36 -8.76
N GLY A 325 -18.35 9.41 -8.18
CA GLY A 325 -19.78 9.47 -7.85
C GLY A 325 -20.71 8.99 -8.97
N GLU A 326 -20.22 8.91 -10.21
CA GLU A 326 -21.01 8.61 -11.41
C GLU A 326 -20.75 7.19 -11.95
N GLY A 327 -19.50 6.72 -11.91
CA GLY A 327 -19.13 5.38 -12.37
C GLY A 327 -17.66 5.01 -12.13
N SER A 328 -17.36 3.71 -12.21
CA SER A 328 -15.99 3.19 -12.07
C SER A 328 -15.08 3.71 -13.18
N THR A 329 -13.79 3.90 -12.87
CA THR A 329 -12.77 4.18 -13.90
C THR A 329 -12.05 2.91 -14.37
N VAL A 330 -12.24 1.82 -13.64
CA VAL A 330 -11.76 0.49 -14.00
C VAL A 330 -12.91 -0.28 -14.66
N ASP A 331 -12.65 -0.88 -15.82
CA ASP A 331 -13.55 -1.84 -16.43
C ASP A 331 -13.34 -3.22 -15.78
N LEU A 332 -14.21 -3.55 -14.82
CA LEU A 332 -14.16 -4.83 -14.13
C LEU A 332 -14.67 -5.99 -14.99
N GLU A 333 -15.50 -5.71 -16.00
CA GLU A 333 -16.02 -6.73 -16.91
C GLU A 333 -14.89 -7.19 -17.85
N GLU A 334 -14.16 -6.25 -18.44
CA GLU A 334 -12.98 -6.53 -19.25
C GLU A 334 -11.90 -7.26 -18.43
N MET A 335 -11.62 -6.80 -17.20
CA MET A 335 -10.60 -7.38 -16.33
C MET A 335 -10.81 -8.87 -16.01
N PHE A 336 -12.06 -9.36 -16.00
CA PHE A 336 -12.39 -10.75 -15.66
C PHE A 336 -13.05 -11.56 -16.77
N SER A 337 -13.09 -11.00 -17.99
CA SER A 337 -13.58 -11.66 -19.20
C SER A 337 -12.63 -12.73 -19.74
#